data_AF-A0A7S2WM73-F1
#
_entry.id   AF-A0A7S2WM73-F1
#
_cell.length_a   1.000
_cell.length_b   1.000
_cell.length_c   1.000
_cell.angle_alpha   90.00
_cell.angle_beta   90.00
_cell.angle_gamma   90.00
#
_symmetry.space_group_name_H-M   'P 1'
#
loop_
_entity.id
_entity.type
_entity.pdbx_description
1 polymer ?
#
loop_
_entity_poly.entity_id
_entity_poly.type
_entity_poly.pdbx_seq_one_letter_code
_entity_poly.pdbx_strand_id
1 'polypeptide(L)'
;KSSRVTNAMSNNNNNTEETEEDLEFCESVTEGLRLNIVLMTSPFDMIMTQALGIPSPKYKDFDKYWTKTNHFAQKQVQKIKKKRDNGQFLSPLEEDCYANKAFQRQEQDDNDITVKEASDAISGLVSGGVDTTSNFSSFPILHVIMNPQVQDRIYLEIMKNID
;
A
#
# COMPACT_ATOMS: atom_id res chain seq x y z
N LYS A 1 32.87 27.53 12.66
CA LYS A 1 31.89 26.41 12.74
C LYS A 1 30.50 26.92 12.36
N SER A 2 30.25 27.13 11.06
CA SER A 2 28.93 27.49 10.53
C SER A 2 28.96 27.25 9.01
N SER A 3 28.98 25.98 8.60
CA SER A 3 28.95 25.57 7.18
C SER A 3 28.51 24.11 7.00
N ARG A 4 27.75 23.54 7.94
CA ARG A 4 27.35 22.12 7.87
C ARG A 4 25.83 21.87 7.87
N VAL A 5 25.01 22.91 7.92
CA VAL A 5 23.53 22.75 7.97
C VAL A 5 22.86 23.24 6.68
N THR A 6 23.52 24.07 5.87
CA THR A 6 22.95 24.61 4.62
C THR A 6 23.02 23.67 3.40
N ASN A 7 23.57 22.47 3.52
CA ASN A 7 23.65 21.49 2.43
C ASN A 7 22.61 20.36 2.49
N ALA A 8 21.68 20.38 3.46
CA ALA A 8 20.67 19.32 3.59
C ALA A 8 19.33 19.63 2.89
N MET A 9 19.14 20.83 2.34
CA MET A 9 17.88 21.23 1.67
C MET A 9 17.96 21.26 0.13
N SER A 10 19.03 20.74 -0.48
CA SER A 10 19.14 20.66 -1.94
C SER A 10 19.45 19.22 -2.36
N ASN A 11 18.39 18.42 -2.49
CA ASN A 11 18.25 17.18 -3.29
C ASN A 11 17.31 16.17 -2.63
N ASN A 12 16.05 16.55 -2.38
CA ASN A 12 15.00 15.56 -2.16
C ASN A 12 13.74 15.85 -2.99
N ASN A 13 13.93 16.34 -4.23
CA ASN A 13 12.95 16.16 -5.29
C ASN A 13 12.98 14.69 -5.76
N ASN A 14 12.63 13.77 -4.85
CA ASN A 14 12.01 12.52 -5.28
C ASN A 14 10.53 12.84 -5.46
N ASN A 15 10.19 13.58 -6.52
CA ASN A 15 8.86 13.45 -7.09
C ASN A 15 8.78 12.01 -7.58
N THR A 16 8.30 11.09 -6.75
CA THR A 16 7.61 9.91 -7.25
C THR A 16 6.38 10.45 -7.96
N GLU A 17 6.55 10.75 -9.25
CA GLU A 17 5.42 10.99 -10.14
C GLU A 17 4.48 9.79 -9.99
N GLU A 18 3.26 10.07 -9.57
CA GLU A 18 2.20 9.09 -9.48
C GLU A 18 2.05 8.45 -10.86
N THR A 19 2.34 7.16 -10.94
CA THR A 19 2.30 6.46 -12.22
C THR A 19 0.87 6.01 -12.53
N GLU A 20 0.55 5.84 -13.81
CA GLU A 20 -0.71 5.20 -14.23
C GLU A 20 -0.89 3.82 -13.57
N GLU A 21 0.23 3.16 -13.27
CA GLU A 21 0.30 1.89 -12.57
C GLU A 21 -0.17 2.00 -11.10
N ASP A 22 0.22 3.08 -10.40
CA ASP A 22 -0.16 3.33 -9.00
C ASP A 22 -1.66 3.64 -8.90
N LEU A 23 -2.20 4.39 -9.86
CA LEU A 23 -3.63 4.67 -9.93
C LEU A 23 -4.45 3.40 -10.21
N GLU A 24 -4.01 2.56 -11.15
CA GLU A 24 -4.68 1.28 -11.44
C GLU A 24 -4.65 0.34 -10.23
N PHE A 25 -3.55 0.33 -9.47
CA PHE A 25 -3.46 -0.42 -8.22
C PHE A 25 -4.50 0.07 -7.20
N CYS A 26 -4.56 1.38 -6.93
CA CYS A 26 -5.52 1.96 -5.98
C CYS A 26 -6.97 1.71 -6.39
N GLU A 27 -7.30 1.85 -7.68
CA GLU A 27 -8.63 1.54 -8.22
C GLU A 27 -8.96 0.06 -8.05
N SER A 28 -8.02 -0.84 -8.36
CA SER A 28 -8.22 -2.29 -8.23
C SER A 28 -8.46 -2.71 -6.79
N VAL A 29 -7.71 -2.15 -5.84
CA VAL A 29 -7.94 -2.39 -4.40
C VAL A 29 -9.31 -1.88 -3.98
N THR A 30 -9.66 -0.65 -4.37
CA THR A 30 -10.92 -0.01 -3.98
C THR A 30 -12.12 -0.82 -4.46
N GLU A 31 -12.15 -1.20 -5.74
CA GLU A 31 -13.24 -2.00 -6.31
C GLU A 31 -13.25 -3.42 -5.75
N GLY A 32 -12.07 -4.04 -5.55
CA GLY A 32 -11.95 -5.34 -4.92
C GLY A 32 -12.55 -5.36 -3.51
N LEU A 33 -12.19 -4.41 -2.66
CA LEU A 33 -12.71 -4.33 -1.28
C LEU A 33 -14.20 -3.97 -1.25
N ARG A 34 -14.67 -3.09 -2.14
CA ARG A 34 -16.10 -2.78 -2.28
C ARG A 34 -16.91 -4.04 -2.62
N LEU A 35 -16.44 -4.85 -3.56
CA LEU A 35 -17.08 -6.11 -3.92
C LEU A 35 -16.98 -7.15 -2.79
N ASN A 36 -15.88 -7.16 -2.04
CA ASN A 36 -15.70 -8.04 -0.89
C ASN A 36 -16.81 -7.83 0.15
N ILE A 37 -17.13 -6.59 0.50
CA ILE A 37 -18.23 -6.25 1.41
C ILE A 37 -19.56 -6.80 0.89
N VAL A 38 -19.83 -6.66 -0.42
CA VAL A 38 -21.07 -7.18 -1.03
C VAL A 38 -21.12 -8.71 -0.96
N LEU A 39 -20.00 -9.39 -1.20
CA LEU A 39 -19.90 -10.85 -1.10
C LEU A 39 -20.13 -11.34 0.34
N MET A 40 -19.62 -10.61 1.33
CA MET A 40 -19.79 -10.95 2.75
C MET A 40 -21.20 -10.67 3.29
N THR A 41 -21.94 -9.77 2.66
CA THR A 41 -23.28 -9.35 3.13
C THR A 41 -24.43 -9.97 2.34
N SER A 42 -24.15 -10.61 1.20
CA SER A 42 -25.13 -11.26 0.33
C SER A 42 -25.27 -12.75 0.67
N PRO A 43 -26.41 -13.21 1.23
CA PRO A 43 -26.61 -14.62 1.55
C PRO A 43 -26.49 -15.54 0.34
N PHE A 44 -26.93 -15.06 -0.83
CA PHE A 44 -26.80 -15.80 -2.09
C PHE A 44 -25.32 -16.03 -2.44
N ASP A 45 -24.51 -14.97 -2.43
CA ASP A 45 -23.10 -15.06 -2.80
C ASP A 45 -22.30 -15.89 -1.78
N MET A 46 -22.65 -15.80 -0.49
CA MET A 46 -22.08 -16.66 0.56
C MET A 46 -22.38 -18.14 0.31
N ILE A 47 -23.64 -18.50 0.03
CA ILE A 47 -24.01 -19.90 -0.24
C ILE A 47 -23.31 -20.40 -1.52
N MET A 48 -23.40 -19.64 -2.61
CA MET A 48 -22.82 -20.05 -3.89
C MET A 48 -21.31 -20.23 -3.79
N THR A 49 -20.61 -19.27 -3.20
CA THR A 49 -19.15 -19.25 -3.20
C THR A 49 -18.55 -20.08 -2.07
N GLN A 50 -19.00 -19.90 -0.82
CA GLN A 50 -18.38 -20.53 0.35
C GLN A 50 -18.90 -21.93 0.61
N ALA A 51 -20.20 -22.19 0.39
CA ALA A 51 -20.78 -23.49 0.68
C ALA A 51 -20.72 -24.45 -0.53
N LEU A 52 -20.92 -23.94 -1.74
CA LEU A 52 -20.99 -24.76 -2.96
C LEU A 52 -19.71 -24.70 -3.82
N GLY A 53 -18.81 -23.73 -3.57
CA GLY A 53 -17.61 -23.54 -4.39
C GLY A 53 -17.90 -23.09 -5.82
N ILE A 54 -19.09 -22.56 -6.09
CA ILE A 54 -19.51 -22.11 -7.41
C ILE A 54 -19.32 -20.59 -7.49
N PRO A 55 -18.41 -20.09 -8.35
CA PRO A 55 -18.11 -18.67 -8.41
C PRO A 55 -19.30 -17.89 -9.00
N SER A 56 -19.90 -17.02 -8.18
CA SER A 56 -20.93 -16.09 -8.64
C SER A 56 -20.34 -15.02 -9.58
N PRO A 57 -21.17 -14.31 -10.37
CA PRO A 57 -20.68 -13.20 -11.21
C PRO A 57 -19.89 -12.16 -10.40
N LYS A 58 -20.38 -11.78 -9.21
CA LYS A 58 -19.68 -10.82 -8.34
C LYS A 58 -18.36 -11.36 -7.80
N TYR A 59 -18.29 -12.67 -7.52
CA TYR A 59 -17.04 -13.29 -7.11
C TYR A 59 -16.01 -13.23 -8.23
N LYS A 60 -16.41 -13.46 -9.49
CA LYS A 60 -15.51 -13.33 -10.64
C LYS A 60 -15.00 -11.91 -10.82
N ASP A 61 -15.86 -10.91 -10.61
CA ASP A 61 -15.44 -9.51 -10.65
C ASP A 61 -14.47 -9.19 -9.51
N PHE A 62 -14.75 -9.65 -8.29
CA PHE A 62 -13.84 -9.53 -7.15
C PHE A 62 -12.49 -10.17 -7.46
N ASP A 63 -12.47 -11.41 -7.93
CA ASP A 63 -11.27 -12.16 -8.24
C ASP A 63 -10.42 -11.50 -9.33
N LYS A 64 -11.07 -10.88 -10.33
CA LYS A 64 -10.40 -10.07 -11.36
C LYS A 64 -9.63 -8.90 -10.75
N TYR A 65 -10.27 -8.11 -9.88
CA TYR A 65 -9.62 -6.97 -9.23
C TYR A 65 -8.54 -7.43 -8.25
N TRP A 66 -8.82 -8.48 -7.46
CA TRP A 66 -7.87 -9.03 -6.50
C TRP A 66 -6.62 -9.63 -7.17
N THR A 67 -6.80 -10.28 -8.33
CA THR A 67 -5.69 -10.78 -9.15
C THR A 67 -4.80 -9.64 -9.63
N LYS A 68 -5.38 -8.51 -10.07
CA LYS A 68 -4.60 -7.31 -10.44
C LYS A 68 -3.80 -6.78 -9.26
N THR A 69 -4.43 -6.60 -8.10
CA THR A 69 -3.76 -6.16 -6.87
C THR A 69 -2.58 -7.05 -6.50
N ASN A 70 -2.77 -8.37 -6.53
CA ASN A 70 -1.69 -9.32 -6.22
C ASN A 70 -0.58 -9.30 -7.27
N HIS A 71 -0.91 -9.07 -8.54
CA HIS A 71 0.09 -8.93 -9.60
C HIS A 71 1.02 -7.74 -9.34
N PHE A 72 0.48 -6.61 -8.89
CA PHE A 72 1.30 -5.44 -8.52
C PHE A 72 2.27 -5.76 -7.37
N ALA A 73 1.76 -6.32 -6.28
CA ALA A 73 2.60 -6.70 -5.15
C ALA A 73 3.69 -7.70 -5.57
N GLN A 74 3.33 -8.71 -6.35
CA GLN A 74 4.26 -9.70 -6.86
C GLN A 74 5.35 -9.09 -7.75
N LYS A 75 4.99 -8.16 -8.65
CA LYS A 75 5.93 -7.45 -9.52
C LYS A 75 6.99 -6.70 -8.70
N GLN A 76 6.57 -5.96 -7.67
CA GLN A 76 7.49 -5.19 -6.83
C GLN A 76 8.38 -6.09 -5.97
N VAL A 77 7.84 -7.13 -5.36
CA VAL A 77 8.60 -8.11 -4.57
C VAL A 77 9.64 -8.82 -5.44
N GLN A 78 9.25 -9.26 -6.64
CA GLN A 78 10.17 -9.89 -7.59
C GLN A 78 11.28 -8.95 -8.04
N LYS A 79 10.98 -7.66 -8.25
CA LYS A 79 11.97 -6.65 -8.61
C LYS A 79 13.04 -6.52 -7.51
N ILE A 80 12.62 -6.43 -6.25
CA ILE A 80 13.53 -6.35 -5.10
C ILE A 80 14.35 -7.64 -4.96
N LYS A 81 13.69 -8.81 -5.05
CA LYS A 81 14.37 -10.09 -4.96
C LYS A 81 15.43 -10.27 -6.06
N LYS A 82 15.10 -9.96 -7.31
CA LYS A 82 16.05 -10.06 -8.43
C LYS A 82 17.27 -9.15 -8.23
N LYS A 83 17.06 -7.91 -7.77
CA LYS A 83 18.17 -6.99 -7.47
C LYS A 83 19.10 -7.59 -6.41
N ARG A 84 18.51 -8.09 -5.32
CA ARG A 84 19.26 -8.74 -4.23
C ARG A 84 20.03 -9.97 -4.70
N ASP A 85 19.36 -10.91 -5.36
CA ASP A 85 19.95 -12.18 -5.79
C ASP A 85 21.10 -11.95 -6.79
N ASN A 86 21.04 -10.86 -7.57
CA ASN A 86 22.09 -10.45 -8.51
C ASN A 86 23.20 -9.57 -7.87
N GLY A 87 23.15 -9.31 -6.57
CA GLY A 87 24.10 -8.43 -5.88
C GLY A 87 24.04 -6.97 -6.35
N GLN A 88 22.91 -6.53 -6.91
CA GLN A 88 22.72 -5.15 -7.35
C GLN A 88 22.49 -4.22 -6.16
N PHE A 89 22.87 -2.96 -6.31
CA PHE A 89 22.62 -1.93 -5.31
C PHE A 89 21.10 -1.75 -5.08
N LEU A 90 20.69 -1.88 -3.81
CA LEU A 90 19.37 -1.49 -3.34
C LEU A 90 19.44 -0.04 -2.85
N SER A 91 18.46 0.77 -3.24
CA SER A 91 18.32 2.10 -2.65
C SER A 91 18.05 2.02 -1.14
N PRO A 92 18.27 3.09 -0.34
CA PRO A 92 17.98 3.09 1.09
C PRO A 92 16.55 2.65 1.41
N LEU A 93 15.57 3.06 0.59
CA LEU A 93 14.17 2.65 0.73
C LEU A 93 13.97 1.16 0.44
N GLU A 94 14.62 0.62 -0.59
CA GLU A 94 14.53 -0.81 -0.93
C GLU A 94 15.25 -1.68 0.11
N GLU A 95 16.31 -1.17 0.73
CA GLU A 95 17.03 -1.86 1.80
C GLU A 95 16.18 -1.97 3.08
N ASP A 96 15.45 -0.90 3.42
CA ASP A 96 14.60 -0.83 4.61
C ASP A 96 13.15 -1.26 4.40
N CYS A 97 12.76 -1.58 3.16
CA CYS A 97 11.40 -2.05 2.90
C CYS A 97 11.11 -3.41 3.53
N TYR A 98 9.83 -3.65 3.84
CA TYR A 98 9.37 -4.89 4.45
C TYR A 98 9.78 -6.13 3.65
N ALA A 99 9.70 -6.09 2.31
CA ALA A 99 10.05 -7.22 1.44
C ALA A 99 11.50 -7.68 1.67
N ASN A 100 12.44 -6.73 1.66
CA ASN A 100 13.85 -7.04 1.83
C ASN A 100 14.16 -7.53 3.26
N LYS A 101 13.56 -6.91 4.29
CA LYS A 101 13.71 -7.39 5.68
C LYS A 101 13.13 -8.80 5.87
N ALA A 102 12.03 -9.14 5.20
CA ALA A 102 11.48 -10.50 5.22
C ALA A 102 12.48 -11.51 4.63
N PHE A 103 13.08 -11.20 3.48
CA PHE A 103 14.13 -12.02 2.89
C PHE A 103 15.43 -12.05 3.72
N GLN A 104 15.76 -11.00 4.48
CA GLN A 104 16.94 -11.00 5.36
C GLN A 104 16.73 -11.91 6.58
N ARG A 105 15.53 -11.90 7.18
CA ARG A 105 15.18 -12.79 8.29
C ARG A 105 15.27 -14.27 7.90
N GLN A 106 14.96 -14.59 6.64
CA GLN A 106 15.10 -15.94 6.08
C GLN A 106 16.53 -16.48 6.15
N GLU A 107 17.54 -15.64 5.92
CA GLU A 107 18.96 -16.08 6.01
C GLU A 107 19.37 -16.45 7.45
N GLN A 108 18.57 -16.07 8.46
CA GLN A 108 18.89 -16.25 9.87
C GLN A 108 18.11 -17.40 10.53
N ASP A 109 16.89 -17.70 10.08
CA ASP A 109 15.92 -18.54 10.84
C ASP A 109 15.50 -19.87 10.18
N ASP A 110 16.19 -20.36 9.13
CA ASP A 110 15.93 -21.66 8.46
C ASP A 110 14.47 -21.85 7.96
N ASN A 111 13.69 -20.77 7.92
CA ASN A 111 12.29 -20.70 7.48
C ASN A 111 12.21 -19.98 6.14
N ASP A 112 11.83 -20.72 5.09
CA ASP A 112 11.66 -20.18 3.74
C ASP A 112 10.31 -19.46 3.60
N ILE A 113 10.31 -18.12 3.70
CA ILE A 113 9.22 -17.32 3.12
C ILE A 113 9.36 -17.35 1.60
N THR A 114 8.35 -17.88 0.95
CA THR A 114 8.25 -17.87 -0.51
C THR A 114 8.02 -16.45 -1.02
N VAL A 115 8.40 -16.19 -2.27
CA VAL A 115 8.05 -14.94 -2.97
C VAL A 115 6.55 -14.70 -2.92
N LYS A 116 5.74 -15.77 -2.98
CA LYS A 116 4.29 -15.69 -2.89
C LYS A 116 3.85 -15.16 -1.53
N GLU A 117 4.34 -15.71 -0.43
CA GLU A 117 3.97 -15.25 0.92
C GLU A 117 4.39 -13.81 1.18
N ALA A 118 5.59 -13.41 0.73
CA ALA A 118 6.02 -12.01 0.80
C ALA A 118 5.10 -11.09 -0.03
N SER A 119 4.68 -11.54 -1.22
CA SER A 119 3.75 -10.78 -2.07
C SER A 119 2.37 -10.68 -1.44
N ASP A 120 1.85 -11.77 -0.89
CA ASP A 120 0.53 -11.81 -0.24
C ASP A 120 0.52 -10.89 1.00
N ALA A 121 1.60 -10.89 1.80
CA ALA A 121 1.75 -10.01 2.95
C ALA A 121 1.78 -8.53 2.55
N ILE A 122 2.55 -8.19 1.50
CA ILE A 122 2.65 -6.82 1.00
C ILE A 122 1.33 -6.35 0.37
N SER A 123 0.69 -7.22 -0.42
CA SER A 123 -0.65 -6.97 -0.97
C SER A 123 -1.64 -6.64 0.16
N GLY A 124 -1.65 -7.43 1.24
CA GLY A 124 -2.49 -7.17 2.41
C GLY A 124 -2.17 -5.85 3.12
N LEU A 125 -0.90 -5.56 3.37
CA LEU A 125 -0.47 -4.32 4.05
C LEU A 125 -0.86 -3.07 3.27
N VAL A 126 -0.56 -3.04 1.96
CA VAL A 126 -0.85 -1.87 1.13
C VAL A 126 -2.36 -1.73 0.90
N SER A 127 -3.06 -2.84 0.65
CA SER A 127 -4.52 -2.80 0.48
C SER A 127 -5.24 -2.31 1.73
N GLY A 128 -4.79 -2.74 2.92
CA GLY A 128 -5.31 -2.23 4.19
C GLY A 128 -5.07 -0.73 4.36
N GLY A 129 -3.93 -0.21 3.91
CA GLY A 129 -3.63 1.22 3.90
C GLY A 129 -4.55 2.01 2.95
N VAL A 130 -4.80 1.48 1.75
CA VAL A 130 -5.72 2.09 0.77
C VAL A 130 -7.13 2.19 1.35
N ASP A 131 -7.63 1.18 2.06
CA ASP A 131 -8.98 1.24 2.63
C ASP A 131 -9.06 2.12 3.89
N THR A 132 -8.25 1.79 4.89
CA THR A 132 -8.42 2.35 6.23
C THR A 132 -7.85 3.74 6.34
N THR A 133 -6.63 3.98 5.86
CA THR A 133 -5.95 5.27 5.99
C THR A 133 -6.55 6.32 5.06
N SER A 134 -6.97 5.96 3.84
CA SER A 134 -7.61 6.91 2.92
C SER A 134 -8.97 7.37 3.46
N ASN A 135 -9.80 6.42 3.93
CA ASN A 135 -11.08 6.74 4.53
C ASN A 135 -10.88 7.54 5.82
N PHE A 136 -9.95 7.11 6.68
CA PHE A 136 -9.65 7.81 7.92
C PHE A 136 -9.14 9.22 7.68
N SER A 137 -8.31 9.47 6.65
CA SER A 137 -7.80 10.82 6.35
C SER A 137 -8.86 11.74 5.74
N SER A 138 -9.83 11.18 5.02
CA SER A 138 -10.88 11.95 4.37
C SER A 138 -11.81 12.65 5.37
N PHE A 139 -12.15 12.00 6.49
CA PHE A 139 -13.05 12.57 7.49
C PHE A 139 -12.47 13.81 8.22
N PRO A 140 -11.25 13.78 8.78
CA PRO A 140 -10.59 14.95 9.35
C PRO A 140 -10.49 16.10 8.36
N ILE A 141 -10.12 15.85 7.11
CA ILE A 141 -10.05 16.90 6.08
C ILE A 141 -11.41 17.55 5.89
N LEU A 142 -12.48 16.77 5.75
CA LEU A 142 -13.83 17.28 5.67
C LEU A 142 -14.19 18.13 6.91
N HIS A 143 -13.87 17.65 8.12
CA HIS A 143 -14.11 18.38 9.35
C HIS A 143 -13.32 19.70 9.41
N VAL A 144 -12.08 19.73 8.94
CA VAL A 144 -11.28 20.96 8.88
C VAL A 144 -11.92 21.97 7.93
N ILE A 145 -12.35 21.54 6.73
CA ILE A 145 -13.01 22.40 5.74
C ILE A 145 -14.32 23.00 6.30
N MET A 146 -15.11 22.20 7.02
CA MET A 146 -16.39 22.67 7.58
C MET A 146 -16.24 23.54 8.83
N ASN A 147 -15.06 23.59 9.45
CA ASN A 147 -14.83 24.32 10.70
C ASN A 147 -13.67 25.31 10.55
N PRO A 148 -13.91 26.52 10.02
CA PRO A 148 -12.86 27.52 9.76
C PRO A 148 -11.99 27.84 10.99
N GLN A 149 -12.58 27.84 12.18
CA GLN A 149 -11.85 28.07 13.44
C GLN A 149 -10.79 26.99 13.73
N VAL A 150 -11.04 25.74 13.32
CA VAL A 150 -10.09 24.63 13.46
C VAL A 150 -9.03 24.72 12.37
N GLN A 151 -9.42 25.07 11.15
CA GLN A 151 -8.50 25.31 10.05
C GLN A 151 -7.45 26.38 10.38
N ASP A 152 -7.88 27.53 10.94
CA ASP A 152 -6.97 28.61 11.33
C ASP A 152 -5.97 28.16 12.41
N ARG A 153 -6.42 27.37 13.39
CA ARG A 153 -5.55 26.82 14.44
C ARG A 153 -4.51 25.87 13.88
N ILE A 154 -4.92 24.95 13.03
CA ILE A 154 -4.02 24.00 12.37
C ILE A 154 -2.99 24.76 11.51
N TYR A 155 -3.44 25.76 10.75
CA TYR A 155 -2.54 26.59 9.94
C TYR A 155 -1.47 27.28 10.81
N LEU A 156 -1.88 27.91 11.92
CA LEU A 156 -0.95 28.55 12.85
C LEU A 156 0.03 27.55 13.48
N GLU A 157 -0.43 26.35 13.83
CA GLU A 157 0.42 25.29 14.37
C GLU A 157 1.43 24.78 13.34
N ILE A 158 1.01 24.60 12.09
CA ILE A 158 1.90 24.20 10.99
C ILE A 158 2.96 25.29 10.77
N MET A 159 2.56 26.56 10.63
CA MET A 159 3.49 27.68 10.44
C MET A 159 4.46 27.89 11.60
N LYS A 160 4.10 27.47 12.81
CA LYS A 160 4.97 27.55 13.98
C LYS A 160 6.04 26.45 14.00
N ASN A 161 5.75 25.28 13.43
CA ASN A 161 6.59 24.09 13.53
C ASN A 161 7.33 23.73 12.24
N ILE A 162 7.00 24.39 11.12
CA ILE A 162 7.73 24.30 9.88
C ILE A 162 8.61 25.55 9.76
N ASP A 163 9.93 25.37 9.90
CA ASP A 163 10.97 26.38 9.58
C ASP A 163 11.20 26.47 8.07
#